data_AF-A0A7C4FZF5-F1
#
_entry.id   AF-A0A7C4FZF5-F1
#
_cell.length_a   1.000
_cell.length_b   1.000
_cell.length_c   1.000
_cell.angle_alpha   90.00
_cell.angle_beta   90.00
_cell.angle_gamma   90.00
#
_symmetry.space_group_name_H-M   'P 1'
#
loop_
_entity.id
_entity.type
_entity.pdbx_description
1 polymer ?
#
loop_
_entity_poly.entity_id
_entity_poly.type
_entity_poly.pdbx_seq_one_letter_code
_entity_poly.pdbx_strand_id
1 'polypeptide(L)'
;MLPERRRTKKLIVAFHFQRSNQAGWKCDACRKSGLAQQRRCGWGERRPGEHGPPVWSRGGAAAWECPKTFITGESLTLLEEFQAWKLGGIRDWYKMPARTVDGFLALELELRREMERGDR
;
A
#
# COMPACT_ATOMS: atom_id res chain seq x y z
N MET A 1 18.31 -2.59 -3.06
CA MET A 1 17.35 -2.74 -1.94
C MET A 1 16.91 -4.19 -1.85
N LEU A 2 16.89 -4.79 -0.65
CA LEU A 2 16.52 -6.20 -0.44
C LEU A 2 15.04 -6.50 -0.82
N PRO A 3 14.71 -7.68 -1.38
CA PRO A 3 13.35 -8.03 -1.81
C PRO A 3 12.27 -7.92 -0.72
N GLU A 4 12.61 -8.25 0.53
CA GLU A 4 11.69 -8.13 1.68
C GLU A 4 11.30 -6.67 1.95
N ARG A 5 12.29 -5.75 1.95
CA ARG A 5 12.02 -4.30 2.13
C ARG A 5 11.08 -3.75 1.05
N ARG A 6 11.17 -4.25 -0.18
CA ARG A 6 10.28 -3.84 -1.28
C ARG A 6 8.85 -4.33 -1.06
N ARG A 7 8.66 -5.53 -0.52
CA ARG A 7 7.34 -6.09 -0.20
C ARG A 7 6.69 -5.36 0.97
N THR A 8 7.42 -5.12 2.05
CA THR A 8 6.93 -4.30 3.17
C THR A 8 6.52 -2.90 2.71
N LYS A 9 7.29 -2.27 1.81
CA LYS A 9 6.92 -0.97 1.24
C LYS A 9 5.57 -1.01 0.50
N LYS A 10 5.31 -2.07 -0.28
CA LYS A 10 4.02 -2.23 -0.98
C LYS A 10 2.86 -2.43 -0.01
N LEU A 11 3.08 -3.23 1.04
CA LEU A 11 2.10 -3.46 2.10
C LEU A 11 1.74 -2.17 2.84
N ILE A 12 2.74 -1.38 3.25
CA ILE A 12 2.53 -0.10 3.93
C ILE A 12 1.79 0.89 3.02
N VAL A 13 2.15 0.98 1.73
CA VAL A 13 1.40 1.79 0.77
C VAL A 13 -0.04 1.29 0.63
N ALA A 14 -0.26 -0.02 0.57
CA ALA A 14 -1.60 -0.60 0.50
C ALA A 14 -2.45 -0.21 1.72
N PHE A 15 -1.88 -0.33 2.93
CA PHE A 15 -2.52 0.05 4.19
C PHE A 15 -3.01 1.49 4.18
N HIS A 16 -2.10 2.45 3.95
CA HIS A 16 -2.46 3.87 4.00
C HIS A 16 -3.33 4.30 2.81
N PHE A 17 -3.16 3.67 1.64
CA PHE A 17 -3.97 4.01 0.46
C PHE A 17 -5.41 3.53 0.61
N GLN A 18 -5.63 2.33 1.17
CA GLN A 18 -6.98 1.83 1.44
C GLN A 18 -7.75 2.69 2.45
N ARG A 19 -7.03 3.33 3.39
CA ARG A 19 -7.58 4.27 4.38
C ARG A 19 -7.58 5.73 3.92
N SER A 20 -7.24 6.00 2.66
CA SER A 20 -7.25 7.35 2.09
C SER A 20 -8.49 7.62 1.24
N ASN A 21 -8.75 8.88 0.92
CA ASN A 21 -9.76 9.23 -0.08
C ASN A 21 -9.29 8.81 -1.49
N GLN A 22 -9.92 7.75 -2.02
CA GLN A 22 -9.58 7.20 -3.33
C GLN A 22 -10.36 7.82 -4.51
N ALA A 23 -11.22 8.83 -4.28
CA ALA A 23 -12.07 9.40 -5.32
C ALA A 23 -11.28 9.91 -6.53
N GLY A 24 -10.08 10.46 -6.30
CA GLY A 24 -9.17 10.92 -7.34
C GLY A 24 -8.45 9.81 -8.11
N TRP A 25 -8.58 8.54 -7.72
CA TRP A 25 -7.79 7.39 -8.22
C TRP A 25 -8.63 6.39 -9.01
N LYS A 26 -9.57 6.88 -9.83
CA LYS A 26 -10.36 6.06 -10.75
C LYS A 26 -9.59 5.84 -12.06
N CYS A 27 -9.25 4.58 -12.37
CA CYS A 27 -8.41 4.23 -13.52
C CYS A 27 -8.98 4.73 -14.86
N ASP A 28 -10.29 4.62 -15.08
CA ASP A 28 -10.90 5.05 -16.35
C ASP A 28 -10.85 6.56 -16.55
N ALA A 29 -11.24 7.32 -15.53
CA ALA A 29 -11.13 8.78 -15.56
C ALA A 29 -9.67 9.25 -15.68
N CYS A 30 -8.76 8.58 -14.96
CA CYS A 30 -7.32 8.85 -15.02
C CYS A 30 -6.76 8.63 -16.43
N ARG A 31 -7.16 7.56 -17.13
CA ARG A 31 -6.74 7.28 -18.50
C ARG A 31 -7.29 8.30 -19.48
N LYS A 32 -8.60 8.60 -19.41
CA LYS A 32 -9.25 9.58 -20.29
C LYS A 32 -8.68 10.99 -20.18
N SER A 33 -8.19 11.36 -18.99
CA SER A 33 -7.68 12.71 -18.70
C SER A 33 -6.17 12.86 -18.90
N GLY A 34 -5.47 11.86 -19.44
CA GLY A 34 -4.01 11.91 -19.63
C GLY A 34 -3.17 11.84 -18.35
N LEU A 35 -3.80 11.68 -17.18
CA LEU A 35 -3.12 11.61 -15.87
C LEU A 35 -2.29 10.33 -15.70
N ALA A 36 -2.48 9.32 -16.56
CA ALA A 36 -1.77 8.05 -16.49
C ALA A 36 -0.24 8.23 -16.61
N GLN A 37 0.23 9.17 -17.45
CA GLN A 37 1.66 9.49 -17.55
C GLN A 37 2.16 10.19 -16.29
N GLN A 38 1.47 11.25 -15.86
CA GLN A 38 1.86 12.04 -14.68
C GLN A 38 1.93 11.20 -13.41
N ARG A 39 0.98 10.27 -13.24
CA ARG A 39 0.92 9.34 -12.10
C ARG A 39 1.78 8.09 -12.30
N ARG A 40 2.45 7.97 -13.44
CA ARG A 40 3.33 6.85 -13.79
C ARG A 40 2.62 5.51 -13.58
N CYS A 41 1.39 5.41 -14.08
CA CYS A 41 0.58 4.20 -14.00
C CYS A 41 1.29 3.04 -14.70
N GLY A 42 1.23 1.83 -14.14
CA GLY A 42 1.80 0.62 -14.75
C GLY A 42 1.19 0.22 -16.10
N TRP A 43 0.09 0.85 -16.49
CA TRP A 43 -0.58 0.67 -17.79
C TRP A 43 -0.15 1.67 -18.87
N GLY A 44 0.60 2.72 -18.52
CA GLY A 44 1.07 3.74 -19.46
C GLY A 44 2.46 3.44 -20.00
N GLU A 45 2.87 4.17 -21.03
CA GLU A 45 4.26 4.14 -21.50
C GLU A 45 5.18 4.70 -20.42
N ARG A 46 6.01 3.84 -19.83
CA ARG A 46 7.08 4.31 -18.95
C ARG A 46 8.19 4.91 -19.80
N ARG A 47 8.49 6.19 -19.58
CA ARG A 47 9.73 6.77 -20.06
C ARG A 47 10.89 6.27 -19.19
N PRO A 48 11.90 5.58 -19.74
CA PRO A 48 13.08 5.18 -18.99
C PRO A 48 13.75 6.42 -18.36
N GLY A 49 14.12 6.33 -17.07
CA GLY A 49 14.80 7.44 -16.37
C GLY A 49 13.88 8.55 -15.86
N GLU A 50 12.56 8.41 -15.95
CA GLU A 50 11.61 9.37 -15.38
C GLU A 50 11.63 9.29 -13.84
N HIS A 51 12.46 10.14 -13.23
CA HIS A 51 12.55 10.34 -11.80
C HIS A 51 11.86 11.65 -11.42
N GLY A 52 11.08 11.63 -10.34
CA GLY A 52 10.34 12.79 -9.88
C GLY A 52 9.85 12.62 -8.45
N PRO A 53 9.16 13.64 -7.90
CA PRO A 53 8.58 13.54 -6.56
C PRO A 53 7.54 12.41 -6.50
N PRO A 54 7.23 11.89 -5.30
CA PRO A 54 6.13 10.95 -5.11
C PRO A 54 4.83 11.46 -5.76
N VAL A 55 4.08 10.56 -6.42
CA VAL A 55 2.74 10.90 -6.96
C VAL A 55 1.65 10.79 -5.91
N TRP A 56 1.98 10.16 -4.78
CA TRP A 56 1.09 9.99 -3.65
C TRP A 56 1.90 9.78 -2.37
N SER A 57 1.41 10.34 -1.26
CA SER A 57 1.94 10.09 0.07
C SER A 57 0.87 10.26 1.15
N ARG A 58 0.94 9.45 2.20
CA ARG A 58 0.09 9.56 3.41
C ARG A 58 0.75 8.78 4.55
N GLY A 59 0.67 9.28 5.77
CA GLY A 59 1.09 8.55 6.98
C GLY A 59 2.58 8.13 7.00
N GLY A 60 3.45 8.85 6.28
CA GLY A 60 4.87 8.47 6.12
C GLY A 60 5.15 7.50 4.98
N ALA A 61 4.11 6.97 4.32
CA ALA A 61 4.24 6.18 3.11
C ALA A 61 4.24 7.07 1.87
N ALA A 62 5.02 6.69 0.86
CA ALA A 62 5.09 7.39 -0.41
C ALA A 62 5.16 6.40 -1.59
N ALA A 63 4.42 6.70 -2.64
CA ALA A 63 4.42 5.98 -3.91
C ALA A 63 4.96 6.89 -5.02
N TRP A 64 5.98 6.40 -5.72
CA TRP A 64 6.54 7.07 -6.90
C TRP A 64 5.84 6.70 -8.18
N GLU A 65 4.90 5.76 -8.12
CA GLU A 65 4.03 5.38 -9.21
C GLU A 65 2.62 5.19 -8.66
N CYS A 66 1.64 5.09 -9.55
CA CYS A 66 0.24 5.01 -9.17
C CYS A 66 0.02 3.89 -8.12
N PRO A 67 -0.51 4.21 -6.91
CA PRO A 67 -0.73 3.22 -5.87
C PRO A 67 -1.57 2.02 -6.35
N LYS A 68 -2.59 2.27 -7.20
CA LYS A 68 -3.44 1.22 -7.77
C LYS A 68 -2.67 0.16 -8.56
N THR A 69 -1.59 0.54 -9.25
CA THR A 69 -0.74 -0.40 -10.00
C THR A 69 0.50 -0.85 -9.23
N PHE A 70 0.91 -0.10 -8.21
CA PHE A 70 2.03 -0.45 -7.34
C PHE A 70 1.70 -1.59 -6.37
N ILE A 71 0.51 -1.49 -5.77
CA ILE A 71 -0.03 -2.43 -4.80
C ILE A 71 -0.30 -3.75 -5.52
N THR A 72 0.13 -4.86 -4.91
CA THR A 72 -0.10 -6.21 -5.43
C THR A 72 -1.30 -6.86 -4.76
N GLY A 73 -1.88 -7.87 -5.42
CA GLY A 73 -2.92 -8.71 -4.82
C GLY A 73 -2.48 -9.30 -3.47
N GLU A 74 -1.23 -9.77 -3.40
CA GLU A 74 -0.64 -10.28 -2.14
C GLU A 74 -0.67 -9.24 -1.00
N SER A 75 -0.38 -7.97 -1.27
CA SER A 75 -0.47 -6.92 -0.24
C SER A 75 -1.91 -6.65 0.19
N LEU A 76 -2.88 -6.78 -0.72
CA LEU A 76 -4.30 -6.63 -0.41
C LEU A 76 -4.81 -7.81 0.42
N THR A 77 -4.49 -9.04 0.02
CA THR A 77 -4.84 -10.26 0.77
C THR A 77 -4.31 -10.20 2.19
N LEU A 78 -3.05 -9.81 2.37
CA LEU A 78 -2.44 -9.71 3.69
C LEU A 78 -3.09 -8.61 4.56
N LEU A 79 -3.56 -7.52 3.94
CA LEU A 79 -4.32 -6.47 4.63
C LEU A 79 -5.71 -6.96 5.08
N GLU A 80 -6.39 -7.73 4.24
CA GLU A 80 -7.69 -8.35 4.54
C GLU A 80 -7.56 -9.39 5.65
N GLU A 81 -6.54 -10.26 5.56
CA GLU A 81 -6.20 -11.24 6.59
C GLU A 81 -5.90 -10.56 7.93
N PHE A 82 -5.16 -9.44 7.92
CA PHE A 82 -4.90 -8.66 9.12
C PHE A 82 -6.17 -8.10 9.74
N GLN A 83 -7.10 -7.56 8.93
CA GLN A 83 -8.39 -7.08 9.43
C GLN A 83 -9.24 -8.21 10.02
N ALA A 84 -9.31 -9.35 9.34
CA ALA A 84 -10.01 -10.53 9.84
C ALA A 84 -9.39 -11.04 11.16
N TRP A 85 -8.07 -10.99 11.27
CA TRP A 85 -7.34 -11.32 12.50
C TRP A 85 -7.66 -10.33 13.64
N LYS A 86 -7.66 -9.02 13.39
CA LYS A 86 -8.04 -8.02 14.41
C LYS A 86 -9.48 -8.20 14.90
N LEU A 87 -10.41 -8.59 14.03
CA LEU A 87 -11.81 -8.84 14.39
C LEU A 87 -12.01 -10.18 15.10
N GLY A 88 -11.31 -11.22 14.65
CA GLY A 88 -11.45 -12.58 15.18
C GLY A 88 -10.69 -12.84 16.49
N GLY A 89 -9.83 -11.92 16.92
CA GLY A 89 -9.01 -12.06 18.13
C GLY A 89 -7.71 -12.84 17.91
N ILE A 90 -6.95 -13.03 19.00
CA ILE A 90 -5.61 -13.63 18.96
C ILE A 90 -5.71 -15.11 18.54
N ARG A 91 -5.28 -15.40 17.32
CA ARG A 91 -4.94 -16.76 16.88
C ARG A 91 -3.50 -17.08 17.29
N ASP A 92 -3.23 -18.36 17.52
CA ASP A 92 -1.90 -18.87 17.85
C ASP A 92 -0.89 -18.50 16.75
N TRP A 93 -0.02 -17.52 17.04
CA TRP A 93 0.99 -17.00 16.14
C TRP A 93 1.96 -18.08 15.65
N TYR A 94 2.22 -19.10 16.48
CA TYR A 94 3.16 -20.17 16.14
C TYR A 94 2.64 -21.10 15.04
N LYS A 95 1.34 -21.05 14.74
CA LYS A 95 0.71 -21.82 13.66
C LYS A 95 0.62 -21.05 12.34
N MET A 96 1.03 -19.78 12.34
CA MET A 96 0.98 -18.93 11.15
C MET A 96 2.31 -18.95 10.40
N PRO A 97 2.31 -18.79 9.06
CA PRO A 97 3.54 -18.58 8.31
C PRO A 97 4.29 -17.36 8.84
N ALA A 98 5.60 -17.47 9.06
CA ALA A 98 6.44 -16.37 9.58
C ALA A 98 6.26 -15.08 8.77
N ARG A 99 6.14 -15.21 7.45
CA ARG A 99 5.91 -14.09 6.54
C ARG A 99 4.60 -13.34 6.80
N THR A 100 3.54 -14.05 7.19
CA THR A 100 2.25 -13.44 7.54
C THR A 100 2.37 -12.69 8.86
N VAL A 101 3.06 -13.29 9.84
CA VAL A 101 3.33 -12.66 11.14
C VAL A 101 4.12 -11.36 10.98
N ASP A 102 5.19 -11.37 10.17
CA ASP A 102 5.98 -10.17 9.86
C ASP A 102 5.12 -9.07 9.21
N GLY A 103 4.24 -9.46 8.30
CA GLY A 103 3.27 -8.58 7.67
C GLY A 103 2.32 -7.94 8.67
N PHE A 104 1.74 -8.74 9.56
CA PHE A 104 0.82 -8.26 10.60
C PHE A 104 1.52 -7.34 11.58
N LEU A 105 2.75 -7.66 11.98
CA LEU A 105 3.55 -6.80 12.85
C LEU A 105 3.80 -5.43 12.19
N ALA A 106 4.16 -5.41 10.90
CA ALA A 106 4.34 -4.16 10.16
C ALA A 106 3.04 -3.34 10.10
N LEU A 107 1.89 -3.98 9.85
CA LEU A 107 0.58 -3.32 9.81
C LEU A 107 0.14 -2.79 11.18
N GLU A 108 0.36 -3.56 12.26
CA GLU A 108 0.05 -3.14 13.62
C GLU A 108 0.89 -1.92 14.04
N LEU A 109 2.17 -1.88 13.65
CA LEU A 109 3.03 -0.72 13.87
C LEU A 109 2.51 0.52 13.14
N GLU A 110 2.13 0.40 11.86
CA GLU A 110 1.55 1.53 11.12
C GLU A 110 0.20 1.99 11.67
N LEU A 111 -0.65 1.05 12.13
CA LEU A 111 -1.91 1.37 12.77
C LEU A 111 -1.70 2.17 14.07
N ARG A 112 -0.77 1.76 14.92
CA ARG A 112 -0.41 2.51 16.14
C ARG A 112 0.08 3.92 15.80
N ARG A 113 0.93 4.04 14.79
CA ARG A 113 1.41 5.35 14.30
C ARG A 113 0.29 6.24 13.76
N GLU A 114 -0.69 5.70 13.03
CA GLU A 114 -1.88 6.47 12.60
C GLU A 114 -2.69 6.95 13.80
N MET A 115 -2.90 6.09 14.81
CA MET A 115 -3.62 6.45 16.03
C MET A 115 -2.91 7.56 16.82
N GLU A 116 -1.58 7.49 16.94
CA GLU A 116 -0.77 8.52 17.60
C GLU A 116 -0.82 9.87 16.87
N ARG A 117 -0.87 9.85 15.54
CA ARG A 117 -0.98 11.07 14.71
C ARG A 117 -2.41 11.64 14.67
N GLY A 118 -3.42 10.87 15.04
CA GLY A 118 -4.82 11.24 14.87
C GLY A 118 -5.33 11.15 13.42
N ASP A 119 -4.59 10.45 12.55
CA ASP A 119 -4.96 10.21 11.16
C ASP A 119 -6.09 9.17 11.10
N ARG A 120 -7.37 9.60 11.09
CA ARG A 120 -8.51 8.70 10.77
C ARG A 120 -8.81 8.67 9.28
#